data_AF-A0A6L2PRX2-F1
#
_entry.id   AF-A0A6L2PRX2-F1
#
_cell.length_a   1.000
_cell.length_b   1.000
_cell.length_c   1.000
_cell.angle_alpha   90.00
_cell.angle_beta   90.00
_cell.angle_gamma   90.00
#
_symmetry.space_group_name_H-M   'P 1'
#
loop_
_entity.id
_entity.type
_entity.pdbx_description
1 polymer ?
#
loop_
_entity_poly.entity_id
_entity_poly.type
_entity_poly.pdbx_seq_one_letter_code
_entity_poly.pdbx_strand_id
1 'polypeptide(L)' 'HPNVKLFITQCGLQSFQEAVYHGVPILAIPFFGDQKYNAKKVATERIGLYLPFQEIIKERLLTSITAILNDSV' A
#
# COMPACT_ATOMS: atom_id res chain seq x y z
N HIS A 1 2.66 -14.28 7.52
CA HIS A 1 2.68 -14.56 8.97
C HIS A 1 1.49 -13.85 9.64
N PRO A 2 0.74 -14.47 10.56
CA PRO A 2 -0.52 -13.90 11.11
C PRO A 2 -0.37 -12.54 11.83
N ASN A 3 0.84 -12.23 12.31
CA ASN A 3 1.11 -10.95 12.97
C ASN A 3 1.43 -9.79 12.01
N VAL A 4 1.50 -10.04 10.69
CA VAL A 4 1.70 -8.96 9.71
C VAL A 4 0.39 -8.20 9.54
N LYS A 5 0.42 -6.87 9.76
CA LYS A 5 -0.76 -6.00 9.71
C LYS A 5 -0.77 -5.01 8.56
N LEU A 6 0.39 -4.71 7.99
CA LEU A 6 0.56 -3.77 6.90
C LEU A 6 1.77 -4.17 6.07
N PHE A 7 1.67 -4.04 4.75
CA PHE A 7 2.80 -4.18 3.86
C PHE A 7 3.03 -2.89 3.07
N ILE A 8 4.19 -2.27 3.30
CA ILE A 8 4.64 -1.10 2.54
C ILE A 8 5.48 -1.61 1.37
N THR A 9 5.09 -1.29 0.14
CA THR A 9 5.73 -1.84 -1.06
C THR A 9 5.69 -0.87 -2.23
N GLN A 10 6.63 -1.04 -3.16
CA GLN A 10 6.59 -0.38 -4.46
C GLN A 10 5.40 -0.81 -5.33
N CYS A 11 4.72 -1.89 -4.95
CA CYS A 11 3.51 -2.40 -5.61
C CYS A 11 3.77 -3.04 -7.00
N GLY A 12 4.90 -3.72 -7.15
CA GLY A 12 5.14 -4.59 -8.30
C GLY A 12 4.21 -5.81 -8.26
N LEU A 13 3.98 -6.42 -9.44
CA LEU A 13 2.95 -7.43 -9.62
C LEU A 13 3.01 -8.59 -8.60
N GLN A 14 4.18 -9.16 -8.37
CA GLN A 14 4.34 -10.32 -7.47
C GLN A 14 4.02 -9.96 -6.01
N SER A 15 4.63 -8.87 -5.51
CA SER A 15 4.37 -8.38 -4.15
C SER A 15 2.91 -7.96 -3.93
N PHE A 16 2.28 -7.38 -4.95
CA PHE A 16 0.86 -7.07 -4.94
C PHE A 16 0.01 -8.35 -4.82
N GLN A 17 0.28 -9.36 -5.65
CA GLN A 17 -0.44 -10.63 -5.63
C GLN A 17 -0.30 -11.37 -4.29
N GLU A 18 0.89 -11.44 -3.72
CA GLU A 18 1.13 -12.07 -2.41
C GLU A 18 0.35 -11.37 -1.29
N ALA A 19 0.36 -10.04 -1.27
CA ALA A 19 -0.35 -9.25 -0.26
C ALA A 19 -1.87 -9.41 -0.37
N VAL A 20 -2.41 -9.39 -1.59
CA VAL A 20 -3.82 -9.65 -1.86
C VAL A 20 -4.19 -11.08 -1.45
N TYR A 21 -3.39 -12.07 -1.84
CA TYR A 21 -3.64 -13.48 -1.52
C TYR A 21 -3.70 -13.74 -0.01
N HIS A 22 -2.85 -13.06 0.76
CA HIS A 22 -2.81 -13.18 2.21
C HIS A 22 -3.70 -12.19 2.97
N GLY A 23 -4.47 -11.34 2.26
CA GLY A 23 -5.35 -10.36 2.89
C GLY A 23 -4.61 -9.32 3.74
N VAL A 24 -3.37 -8.98 3.36
CA VAL A 24 -2.56 -7.98 4.07
C VAL A 24 -2.78 -6.61 3.40
N PRO A 25 -3.25 -5.59 4.15
CA PRO A 25 -3.40 -4.24 3.61
C PRO A 25 -2.08 -3.66 3.07
N ILE A 26 -2.18 -2.85 2.02
CA ILE A 26 -1.02 -2.32 1.29
C ILE A 26 -0.89 -0.80 1.48
N LEU A 27 0.32 -0.32 1.79
CA LEU A 27 0.71 1.07 1.52
C LEU A 27 1.61 1.08 0.30
N ALA A 28 1.04 1.48 -0.84
CA ALA A 28 1.71 1.44 -2.14
C ALA A 28 2.51 2.73 -2.38
N ILE A 29 3.82 2.57 -2.65
CA ILE A 29 4.77 3.64 -2.93
C ILE A 29 5.49 3.35 -4.26
N PRO A 30 4.81 3.53 -5.42
CA PRO A 30 5.35 3.18 -6.71
C PRO A 30 6.45 4.14 -7.18
N PHE A 31 7.44 3.60 -7.90
CA PHE A 31 8.54 4.35 -8.49
C PHE A 31 8.39 4.50 -10.01
N PHE A 32 8.16 3.42 -10.76
CA PHE A 32 8.12 3.45 -12.22
C PHE A 32 7.32 2.29 -12.83
N GLY A 33 7.03 2.36 -14.14
CA GLY A 33 6.41 1.26 -14.88
C GLY A 33 4.99 0.91 -14.41
N ASP A 34 4.72 -0.40 -14.34
CA ASP A 34 3.44 -1.01 -13.97
C ASP A 34 3.04 -0.77 -12.50
N GLN A 35 4.01 -0.43 -11.65
CA GLN A 35 3.83 -0.17 -10.22
C GLN A 35 2.73 0.86 -9.94
N LYS A 36 2.65 1.92 -10.74
CA LYS A 36 1.63 2.98 -10.59
C LYS A 36 0.22 2.47 -10.88
N TYR A 37 0.08 1.56 -11.85
CA TYR A 37 -1.20 0.94 -12.18
C TYR A 37 -1.67 0.03 -11.03
N ASN A 38 -0.78 -0.80 -10.51
CA ASN A 38 -1.08 -1.65 -9.37
C ASN A 38 -1.37 -0.83 -8.09
N ALA A 39 -0.60 0.23 -7.83
CA ALA A 39 -0.84 1.13 -6.70
C ALA A 39 -2.21 1.83 -6.80
N LYS A 40 -2.63 2.22 -8.01
CA LYS A 40 -3.97 2.77 -8.23
C LYS A 40 -5.05 1.72 -7.92
N LYS A 41 -4.85 0.46 -8.32
CA LYS A 41 -5.73 -0.65 -7.96
C LYS A 41 -5.86 -0.84 -6.45
N VAL A 42 -4.76 -0.73 -5.71
CA VAL A 42 -4.77 -0.82 -4.24
C VAL A 42 -5.78 0.16 -3.64
N ALA A 43 -5.75 1.42 -4.09
CA ALA A 43 -6.67 2.45 -3.61
C ALA A 43 -8.11 2.25 -4.12
N THR A 44 -8.30 1.89 -5.40
CA THR A 44 -9.66 1.74 -5.96
C THR A 44 -10.42 0.54 -5.42
N GLU A 45 -9.71 -0.55 -5.10
CA GLU A 45 -10.30 -1.78 -4.53
C GLU A 45 -10.40 -1.74 -2.99
N ARG A 46 -10.03 -0.62 -2.35
CA ARG A 46 -10.03 -0.45 -0.87
C ARG A 46 -9.24 -1.52 -0.12
N ILE A 47 -8.11 -1.93 -0.69
CA ILE A 47 -7.18 -2.90 -0.06
C ILE A 47 -5.93 -2.21 0.51
N GLY A 48 -5.97 -0.88 0.59
CA GLY A 48 -4.84 -0.08 1.06
C GLY A 48 -4.86 1.36 0.55
N LEU A 49 -3.73 2.05 0.70
CA LEU A 49 -3.53 3.44 0.25
C LEU A 49 -2.42 3.54 -0.78
N TYR A 50 -2.52 4.54 -1.64
CA TYR A 50 -1.47 4.94 -2.57
C TYR A 50 -0.82 6.25 -2.08
N LEU A 51 0.48 6.21 -1.81
CA LEU A 51 1.31 7.37 -1.47
C LEU A 51 2.37 7.56 -2.57
N PRO A 52 2.24 8.58 -3.44
CA PRO A 52 3.25 8.85 -4.45
C PRO A 52 4.62 9.09 -3.82
N PHE A 53 5.69 8.58 -4.44
CA PHE A 53 7.04 8.68 -3.86
C PHE A 53 7.49 10.14 -3.64
N GLN A 54 7.13 11.04 -4.55
CA GLN A 54 7.43 12.48 -4.48
C GLN A 54 6.74 13.19 -3.31
N GLU A 55 5.74 12.53 -2.74
CA GLU A 55 4.83 13.06 -1.73
C GLU A 55 5.14 12.54 -0.33
N ILE A 56 6.21 11.73 -0.19
CA ILE A 56 6.64 11.18 1.09
C ILE A 56 7.28 12.29 1.94
N ILE A 57 6.59 12.58 3.03
CA ILE A 57 7.14 13.27 4.20
C ILE A 57 6.76 12.47 5.44
N LYS A 58 7.46 12.70 6.57
CA LYS A 58 7.26 11.96 7.82
C LYS A 58 5.79 11.95 8.24
N GLU A 59 5.15 13.10 8.20
CA GLU A 59 3.77 13.31 8.64
C GLU A 59 2.82 12.46 7.79
N ARG A 60 2.95 12.54 6.47
CA ARG A 60 2.10 11.79 5.54
C ARG A 60 2.30 10.29 5.67
N LEU A 61 3.54 9.83 5.79
CA LEU A 61 3.82 8.42 5.98
C LEU A 61 3.17 7.89 7.26
N LEU A 62 3.33 8.60 8.37
CA LEU A 62 2.73 8.21 9.65
C LEU A 62 1.21 8.23 9.61
N THR A 63 0.60 9.26 9.00
CA THR A 63 -0.85 9.35 8.85
C THR A 63 -1.39 8.21 7.99
N SER A 64 -0.73 7.87 6.87
CA SER A 64 -1.13 6.74 6.03
C SER A 64 -1.03 5.40 6.74
N ILE A 65 0.06 5.16 7.48
CA ILE A 65 0.21 3.93 8.28
C ILE A 65 -0.91 3.83 9.33
N THR A 66 -1.13 4.92 10.08
CA THR A 66 -2.13 4.96 11.14
C THR A 66 -3.55 4.77 10.60
N ALA A 67 -3.86 5.36 9.44
CA ALA A 67 -5.16 5.21 8.80
C ALA A 67 -5.44 3.74 8.42
N ILE A 68 -4.46 3.05 7.85
CA ILE A 68 -4.61 1.64 7.45
C ILE A 68 -4.73 0.73 8.68
N LEU A 69 -3.92 0.94 9.71
CA LEU A 69 -3.94 0.09 10.91
C LEU A 69 -5.20 0.27 11.78
N ASN A 70 -5.92 1.37 11.61
CA ASN A 70 -7.14 1.68 12.34
C ASN A 70 -8.41 1.54 11.47
N ASP A 71 -8.36 0.76 10.38
CA ASP A 71 -9.50 0.48 9.48
C ASP A 71 -10.23 1.74 8.96
N SER A 72 -9.49 2.83 8.74
CA SER A 72 -10.04 4.10 8.25
C SER A 72 -10.00 4.22 6.72
N VAL A 73 -9.93 3.09 6.00
CA VAL A 73 -9.66 2.98 4.55
C VAL A 73 -10.72 2.13 3.87
#